data_AF-A0A7S2EDI7-F1
#
_entry.id   AF-A0A7S2EDI7-F1
#
_cell.length_a   1.000
_cell.length_b   1.000
_cell.length_c   1.000
_cell.angle_alpha   90.00
_cell.angle_beta   90.00
_cell.angle_gamma   90.00
#
_symmetry.space_group_name_H-M   'P 1'
#
loop_
_entity.id
_entity.type
_entity.pdbx_description
1 polymer ?
#
loop_
_entity_poly.entity_id
_entity_poly.type
_entity_poly.pdbx_seq_one_letter_code
_entity_poly.pdbx_strand_id
1 'polypeptide(L)'
;DDSDEEPDDVWLHRMGDELMEEFDDISPEEKTFMKMWNRFMKRHTVVSDKSMPSQCLDFISRRGERLVELNLRQNLLLHLFNLWDEGVLSEMHLLLCMSAYDALAAEAKKDEGTTAKKAGAAAVEICPRFGSGGGRATTAEQRPRIGGGGGGAPPPP
;
A
#
# COMPACT_ATOMS: atom_id res chain seq x y z
N ASP A 1 13.12 3.68 30.02
CA ASP A 1 14.31 2.99 30.51
C ASP A 1 14.75 1.95 29.51
N ASP A 2 15.76 2.32 28.73
CA ASP A 2 16.93 1.48 28.41
C ASP A 2 17.42 0.77 29.68
N SER A 3 18.08 -0.38 29.72
CA SER A 3 18.81 -1.18 28.74
C SER A 3 19.12 -2.48 29.49
N ASP A 4 19.13 -3.62 28.81
CA ASP A 4 19.94 -4.74 29.26
C ASP A 4 20.56 -5.36 28.01
N GLU A 5 21.73 -4.86 27.69
CA GLU A 5 22.62 -5.35 26.64
C GLU A 5 23.55 -6.38 27.31
N GLU A 6 23.31 -7.67 27.07
CA GLU A 6 24.18 -8.74 27.56
C GLU A 6 25.33 -8.99 26.53
N PRO A 7 26.60 -9.04 26.97
CA PRO A 7 27.76 -8.74 26.13
C PRO A 7 28.37 -9.93 25.34
N ASP A 8 27.57 -10.89 24.89
CA ASP A 8 28.08 -12.13 24.29
C ASP A 8 28.20 -12.13 22.76
N ASP A 9 27.85 -11.03 22.10
CA ASP A 9 27.50 -11.08 20.69
C ASP A 9 28.49 -10.38 19.75
N VAL A 10 29.71 -9.96 20.09
CA VAL A 10 30.49 -9.19 19.09
C VAL A 10 30.96 -10.05 17.90
N TRP A 11 31.34 -11.31 18.13
CA TRP A 11 31.68 -12.25 17.05
C TRP A 11 30.44 -12.93 16.44
N LEU A 12 29.39 -13.14 17.25
CA LEU A 12 28.10 -13.67 16.82
C LEU A 12 27.31 -12.63 15.97
N HIS A 13 27.38 -11.36 16.34
CA HIS A 13 26.89 -10.22 15.57
C HIS A 13 27.74 -10.02 14.34
N ARG A 14 29.07 -10.05 14.41
CA ARG A 14 29.85 -9.85 13.18
C ARG A 14 29.65 -10.97 12.16
N MET A 15 29.55 -12.23 12.60
CA MET A 15 29.21 -13.36 11.72
C MET A 15 27.73 -13.33 11.31
N GLY A 16 26.85 -12.84 12.18
CA GLY A 16 25.42 -12.62 11.91
C GLY A 16 25.14 -11.44 10.98
N ASP A 17 25.99 -10.42 10.98
CA ASP A 17 25.93 -9.22 10.15
C ASP A 17 26.41 -9.56 8.73
N GLU A 18 27.50 -10.36 8.60
CA GLU A 18 27.96 -10.88 7.31
C GLU A 18 26.98 -11.92 6.70
N LEU A 19 26.18 -12.64 7.51
CA LEU A 19 25.13 -13.55 7.03
C LEU A 19 23.78 -12.85 6.80
N MET A 20 23.50 -11.72 7.49
CA MET A 20 22.33 -10.87 7.25
C MET A 20 22.46 -9.98 6.01
N GLU A 21 23.67 -9.63 5.59
CA GLU A 21 23.89 -8.97 4.29
C GLU A 21 23.50 -9.86 3.10
N GLU A 22 23.25 -11.17 3.33
CA GLU A 22 22.70 -12.12 2.35
C GLU A 22 21.18 -12.39 2.48
N PHE A 23 20.46 -11.76 3.43
CA PHE A 23 19.01 -11.85 3.55
C PHE A 23 18.36 -10.47 3.74
N ASP A 24 18.07 -9.81 2.63
CA ASP A 24 17.19 -8.63 2.46
C ASP A 24 15.69 -8.97 2.76
N ASP A 25 15.43 -10.11 3.44
CA ASP A 25 14.36 -11.05 3.09
C ASP A 25 13.23 -11.12 4.13
N ILE A 26 12.84 -10.00 4.76
CA ILE A 26 11.49 -9.89 5.35
C ILE A 26 10.86 -8.55 5.00
N SER A 27 10.03 -8.58 3.98
CA SER A 27 9.36 -7.41 3.43
C SER A 27 8.38 -6.82 4.47
N PRO A 28 8.25 -5.48 4.62
CA PRO A 28 7.22 -4.87 5.47
C PRO A 28 5.78 -5.36 5.15
N GLU A 29 5.58 -5.83 3.92
CA GLU A 29 4.41 -6.49 3.37
C GLU A 29 4.11 -7.82 4.09
N GLU A 30 5.11 -8.68 4.32
CA GLU A 30 4.96 -9.95 5.05
C GLU A 30 4.55 -9.71 6.50
N LYS A 31 5.23 -8.76 7.17
CA LYS A 31 4.87 -8.34 8.53
C LYS A 31 3.43 -7.85 8.58
N THR A 32 2.98 -7.12 7.56
CA THR A 32 1.61 -6.60 7.47
C THR A 32 0.60 -7.72 7.25
N PHE A 33 0.90 -8.66 6.34
CA PHE A 33 0.07 -9.84 6.09
C PHE A 33 -0.09 -10.68 7.36
N MET A 34 1.01 -11.07 8.00
CA MET A 34 0.99 -11.94 9.19
C MET A 34 0.23 -11.30 10.36
N LYS A 35 0.40 -9.98 10.57
CA LYS A 35 -0.40 -9.26 11.58
C LYS A 35 -1.90 -9.27 11.24
N MET A 36 -2.27 -9.20 9.96
CA MET A 36 -3.66 -9.24 9.52
C MET A 36 -4.28 -10.63 9.76
N TRP A 37 -3.56 -11.69 9.39
CA TRP A 37 -3.93 -13.07 9.63
C TRP A 37 -4.08 -13.36 11.13
N ASN A 38 -3.08 -13.02 11.94
CA ASN A 38 -3.13 -13.25 13.39
C ASN A 38 -4.30 -12.53 14.06
N ARG A 39 -4.61 -11.30 13.63
CA ARG A 39 -5.79 -10.57 14.14
C ARG A 39 -7.11 -11.20 13.71
N PHE A 40 -7.16 -11.81 12.53
CA PHE A 40 -8.33 -12.55 12.07
C PHE A 40 -8.52 -13.83 12.89
N MET A 41 -7.46 -14.62 13.06
CA MET A 41 -7.51 -15.89 13.79
C MET A 41 -7.81 -15.68 15.27
N LYS A 42 -7.25 -14.66 15.93
CA LYS A 42 -7.54 -14.34 17.35
C LYS A 42 -9.02 -14.07 17.65
N ARG A 43 -9.81 -13.66 16.65
CA ARG A 43 -11.27 -13.46 16.80
C ARG A 43 -12.06 -14.76 16.76
N HIS A 44 -11.43 -15.85 16.31
CA HIS A 44 -12.00 -17.18 16.28
C HIS A 44 -11.40 -17.96 17.46
N THR A 45 -12.15 -18.02 18.56
CA THR A 45 -11.67 -18.59 19.83
C THR A 45 -11.51 -20.11 19.80
N VAL A 46 -12.15 -20.78 18.83
CA VAL A 46 -12.03 -22.23 18.61
C VAL A 46 -11.91 -22.46 17.10
N VAL A 47 -10.75 -22.94 16.67
CA VAL A 47 -10.51 -23.35 15.29
C VAL A 47 -10.10 -24.82 15.32
N SER A 48 -10.87 -25.66 14.65
CA SER A 48 -10.48 -27.05 14.37
C SER A 48 -9.86 -27.11 12.97
N ASP A 49 -8.94 -28.03 12.73
CA ASP A 49 -8.31 -28.23 11.41
C ASP A 49 -9.36 -28.33 10.29
N LYS A 50 -10.48 -29.01 10.57
CA LYS A 50 -11.62 -29.15 9.65
C LYS A 50 -12.27 -27.82 9.25
N SER A 51 -12.17 -26.80 10.10
CA SER A 51 -12.71 -25.46 9.83
C SER A 51 -11.73 -24.56 9.07
N MET A 52 -10.44 -24.93 8.96
CA MET A 52 -9.44 -24.06 8.33
C MET A 52 -9.77 -23.65 6.89
N PRO A 53 -10.30 -24.54 6.02
CA PRO A 53 -10.69 -24.14 4.67
C PRO A 53 -11.75 -23.02 4.67
N SER A 54 -12.78 -23.14 5.52
CA SER A 54 -13.79 -22.09 5.67
C SER A 54 -13.21 -20.80 6.25
N GLN A 55 -12.25 -20.89 7.18
CA GLN A 55 -11.58 -19.73 7.75
C GLN A 55 -10.74 -18.98 6.71
N CYS A 56 -10.07 -19.69 5.80
CA CYS A 56 -9.31 -19.08 4.72
C CYS A 56 -10.22 -18.29 3.77
N LEU A 57 -11.37 -18.86 3.39
CA LEU A 57 -12.34 -18.18 2.52
C LEU A 57 -12.98 -16.96 3.20
N ASP A 58 -13.31 -17.07 4.49
CA ASP A 58 -13.85 -15.94 5.26
C ASP A 58 -12.79 -14.83 5.45
N PHE A 59 -11.52 -15.21 5.65
CA PHE A 59 -10.41 -14.25 5.67
C PHE A 59 -10.31 -13.47 4.36
N ILE A 60 -10.32 -14.17 3.22
CA ILE A 60 -10.26 -13.55 1.89
C ILE A 60 -11.49 -12.68 1.64
N SER A 61 -12.68 -13.13 2.05
CA SER A 61 -13.91 -12.35 1.87
C SER A 61 -13.90 -11.05 2.68
N ARG A 62 -13.33 -11.05 3.90
CA ARG A 62 -13.30 -9.87 4.80
C ARG A 62 -12.12 -8.95 4.59
N ARG A 63 -10.99 -9.47 4.11
CA ARG A 63 -9.72 -8.75 3.98
C ARG A 63 -9.23 -8.64 2.54
N GLY A 64 -9.95 -9.23 1.58
CA GLY A 64 -9.59 -9.29 0.17
C GLY A 64 -9.29 -7.93 -0.44
N GLU A 65 -10.16 -6.94 -0.22
CA GLU A 65 -9.92 -5.56 -0.69
C GLU A 65 -8.57 -5.02 -0.20
N ARG A 66 -8.29 -5.17 1.10
CA ARG A 66 -7.02 -4.70 1.69
C ARG A 66 -5.81 -5.51 1.19
N LEU A 67 -5.97 -6.79 0.92
CA LEU A 67 -4.94 -7.64 0.33
C LEU A 67 -4.65 -7.24 -1.12
N VAL A 68 -5.64 -6.78 -1.88
CA VAL A 68 -5.48 -6.27 -3.24
C VAL A 68 -4.78 -4.90 -3.23
N GLU A 69 -5.25 -3.96 -2.40
CA GLU A 69 -4.65 -2.62 -2.25
C GLU A 69 -3.16 -2.67 -1.90
N LEU A 70 -2.76 -3.62 -1.05
CA LEU A 70 -1.39 -3.78 -0.59
C LEU A 70 -0.57 -4.76 -1.44
N ASN A 71 -1.12 -5.27 -2.54
CA ASN A 71 -0.47 -6.24 -3.42
C ASN A 71 0.05 -7.50 -2.67
N LEU A 72 -0.71 -8.00 -1.70
CA LEU A 72 -0.31 -9.12 -0.82
C LEU A 72 -0.66 -10.50 -1.38
N ARG A 73 -0.86 -10.62 -2.70
CA ARG A 73 -1.25 -11.90 -3.34
C ARG A 73 -0.26 -13.03 -3.08
N GLN A 74 1.04 -12.75 -3.22
CA GLN A 74 2.10 -13.75 -3.02
C GLN A 74 2.19 -14.18 -1.55
N ASN A 75 2.04 -13.25 -0.62
CA ASN A 75 1.98 -13.51 0.82
C ASN A 75 0.82 -14.44 1.19
N LEU A 76 -0.36 -14.20 0.60
CA LEU A 76 -1.52 -15.07 0.78
C LEU A 76 -1.24 -16.48 0.23
N LEU A 77 -0.70 -16.58 -0.98
CA LEU A 77 -0.41 -17.86 -1.61
C LEU A 77 0.61 -18.67 -0.79
N LEU A 78 1.69 -18.03 -0.33
CA LEU A 78 2.71 -18.66 0.51
C LEU A 78 2.11 -19.19 1.81
N HIS A 79 1.26 -18.40 2.47
CA HIS A 79 0.59 -18.84 3.67
C HIS A 79 -0.35 -20.04 3.44
N LEU A 80 -1.09 -20.04 2.33
CA LEU A 80 -1.93 -21.19 1.95
C LEU A 80 -1.11 -22.44 1.64
N PHE A 81 0.08 -22.29 1.04
CA PHE A 81 1.01 -23.40 0.84
C PHE A 81 1.52 -23.96 2.16
N ASN A 82 1.87 -23.11 3.13
CA ASN A 82 2.27 -23.60 4.45
C ASN A 82 1.13 -24.39 5.12
N LEU A 83 -0.12 -23.91 5.03
CA LEU A 83 -1.27 -24.66 5.57
C LEU A 83 -1.55 -25.97 4.82
N TRP A 84 -1.19 -26.05 3.54
CA TRP A 84 -1.27 -27.29 2.76
C TRP A 84 -0.17 -28.28 3.13
N ASP A 85 1.06 -27.80 3.34
CA ASP A 85 2.21 -28.63 3.75
C ASP A 85 2.00 -29.25 5.15
N GLU A 86 1.39 -28.49 6.06
CA GLU A 86 0.96 -28.97 7.38
C GLU A 86 -0.25 -29.94 7.32
N GLY A 87 -0.77 -30.24 6.12
CA GLY A 87 -1.91 -31.14 5.91
C GLY A 87 -3.26 -30.58 6.34
N VAL A 88 -3.34 -29.29 6.67
CA VAL A 88 -4.57 -28.61 7.12
C VAL A 88 -5.46 -28.23 5.93
N LEU A 89 -4.86 -27.98 4.76
CA LEU A 89 -5.56 -27.74 3.50
C LEU A 89 -5.30 -28.85 2.48
N SER A 90 -6.20 -28.95 1.51
CA SER A 90 -6.02 -29.79 0.31
C SER A 90 -5.73 -28.91 -0.89
N GLU A 91 -5.21 -29.49 -1.98
CA GLU A 91 -4.97 -28.77 -3.24
C GLU A 91 -6.23 -28.03 -3.73
N MET A 92 -7.40 -28.67 -3.60
CA MET A 92 -8.69 -28.07 -3.96
C MET A 92 -9.00 -26.81 -3.13
N HIS A 93 -8.65 -26.80 -1.84
CA HIS A 93 -8.86 -25.63 -0.99
C HIS A 93 -7.94 -24.46 -1.37
N LEU A 94 -6.70 -24.76 -1.76
CA LEU A 94 -5.75 -23.74 -2.24
C LEU A 94 -6.26 -23.07 -3.52
N LEU A 95 -6.69 -23.87 -4.51
CA LEU A 95 -7.26 -23.38 -5.76
C LEU A 95 -8.51 -22.53 -5.53
N LEU A 96 -9.41 -22.99 -4.65
CA LEU A 96 -10.64 -22.26 -4.34
C LEU A 96 -10.35 -20.91 -3.67
N CYS A 97 -9.44 -20.87 -2.71
CA CYS A 97 -9.02 -19.64 -2.04
C CYS A 97 -8.40 -18.64 -3.04
N MET A 98 -7.47 -19.11 -3.88
CA MET A 98 -6.83 -18.23 -4.86
C MET A 98 -7.80 -17.75 -5.94
N SER A 99 -8.72 -18.61 -6.39
CA SER A 99 -9.77 -18.20 -7.33
C SER A 99 -10.70 -17.14 -6.71
N ALA A 100 -11.05 -17.26 -5.44
CA ALA A 100 -11.87 -16.27 -4.74
C ALA A 100 -11.14 -14.92 -4.61
N TYR A 101 -9.85 -14.94 -4.27
CA TYR A 101 -9.02 -13.73 -4.22
C TYR A 101 -8.89 -13.07 -5.61
N ASP A 102 -8.60 -13.85 -6.65
CA ASP A 102 -8.40 -13.32 -8.01
C ASP A 102 -9.69 -12.73 -8.58
N ALA A 103 -10.86 -13.29 -8.22
CA ALA A 103 -12.16 -12.70 -8.55
C ALA A 103 -12.35 -11.33 -7.90
N LEU A 104 -12.03 -11.18 -6.60
CA LEU A 104 -12.09 -9.89 -5.90
C LEU A 104 -11.12 -8.87 -6.52
N ALA A 105 -9.90 -9.29 -6.85
CA ALA A 105 -8.91 -8.44 -7.50
C ALA A 105 -9.36 -7.98 -8.90
N ALA A 106 -10.11 -8.80 -9.63
CA ALA A 106 -10.67 -8.45 -10.92
C ALA A 106 -11.80 -7.42 -10.81
N GLU A 107 -12.67 -7.52 -9.78
CA GLU A 107 -13.71 -6.53 -9.54
C GLU A 107 -13.12 -5.17 -9.13
N ALA A 108 -12.12 -5.14 -8.25
CA ALA A 108 -11.47 -3.89 -7.83
C ALA A 108 -10.90 -3.08 -9.01
N LYS A 109 -10.38 -3.75 -10.05
CA LYS A 109 -9.86 -3.10 -11.28
C LYS A 109 -10.96 -2.46 -12.13
N LYS A 110 -12.20 -2.95 -12.06
CA LYS A 110 -13.34 -2.38 -12.81
C LYS A 110 -13.83 -1.07 -12.18
N ASP A 111 -13.76 -0.98 -10.86
CA ASP A 111 -14.19 0.19 -10.10
C ASP A 111 -13.26 1.39 -10.31
N GLU A 112 -11.94 1.15 -10.40
CA GLU A 112 -10.97 2.21 -10.75
C GLU A 112 -11.22 2.78 -12.15
N GLY A 113 -11.52 1.92 -13.13
CA GLY A 113 -11.84 2.34 -14.50
C GLY A 113 -13.13 3.15 -14.63
N THR A 114 -14.13 2.87 -13.81
CA THR A 114 -15.42 3.59 -13.82
C THR A 114 -15.31 4.97 -13.17
N THR A 115 -14.54 5.08 -12.09
CA THR A 115 -14.34 6.34 -11.37
C THR A 115 -13.51 7.32 -12.20
N ALA A 116 -12.47 6.85 -12.89
CA ALA A 116 -11.68 7.65 -13.84
C ALA A 116 -12.52 8.13 -15.06
N LYS A 117 -13.43 7.28 -15.57
CA LYS A 117 -14.32 7.64 -16.69
C LYS A 117 -15.39 8.67 -16.28
N LYS A 118 -15.87 8.62 -15.02
CA LYS A 118 -16.84 9.59 -14.48
C LYS A 118 -16.20 10.95 -14.19
N ALA A 119 -14.94 10.98 -13.74
CA ALA A 119 -14.16 12.22 -13.60
C ALA A 119 -13.88 12.88 -14.96
N GLY A 120 -13.58 12.09 -15.99
CA GLY A 120 -13.43 12.57 -17.37
C GLY A 120 -14.73 13.13 -17.98
N ALA A 121 -15.89 12.59 -17.65
CA ALA A 121 -17.19 13.09 -18.11
C ALA A 121 -17.61 14.40 -17.40
N ALA A 122 -17.32 14.54 -16.11
CA ALA A 122 -17.64 15.76 -15.35
C ALA A 122 -16.80 16.99 -15.75
N ALA A 123 -15.58 16.78 -16.28
CA ALA A 123 -14.71 17.87 -16.73
C ALA A 123 -15.07 18.42 -18.12
N VAL A 124 -15.89 17.72 -18.91
CA VAL A 124 -16.26 18.13 -20.28
C VAL A 124 -17.42 19.14 -20.32
N GLU A 125 -18.13 19.38 -19.20
CA GLU A 125 -19.33 20.23 -19.17
C GLU A 125 -19.15 21.63 -18.54
N ILE A 126 -17.92 22.17 -18.50
CA ILE A 126 -17.71 23.60 -18.16
C ILE A 126 -16.75 24.24 -19.16
N CYS A 127 -17.27 24.57 -20.34
CA CYS A 127 -16.64 25.51 -21.27
C CYS A 127 -17.70 26.53 -21.74
N PRO A 128 -17.76 27.75 -21.17
CA PRO A 128 -18.46 28.83 -21.82
C PRO A 128 -17.55 29.42 -22.92
N ARG A 129 -18.14 29.47 -24.12
CA ARG A 129 -17.56 29.90 -25.39
C ARG A 129 -16.85 31.24 -25.34
N PHE A 130 -15.73 31.27 -26.06
CA PHE A 130 -15.03 32.41 -26.64
C PHE A 130 -16.00 33.37 -27.36
N GLY A 131 -15.92 34.67 -27.06
CA GLY A 131 -16.65 35.75 -27.74
C GLY A 131 -15.73 36.94 -27.96
N SER A 132 -15.43 37.22 -29.23
CA SER A 132 -14.50 38.22 -29.76
C SER A 132 -15.02 39.66 -29.63
N GLY A 133 -14.12 40.62 -29.38
CA GLY A 133 -14.44 42.06 -29.46
C GLY A 133 -13.20 42.93 -29.26
N GLY A 134 -12.60 43.40 -30.36
CA GLY A 134 -11.39 44.22 -30.38
C GLY A 134 -11.59 45.69 -30.04
N GLY A 135 -10.48 46.36 -29.68
CA GLY A 135 -10.38 47.82 -29.56
C GLY A 135 -8.93 48.24 -29.24
N ARG A 136 -8.27 48.92 -30.20
CA ARG A 136 -7.00 49.66 -30.02
C ARG A 136 -7.28 51.04 -29.41
N ALA A 137 -6.38 51.54 -28.56
CA ALA A 137 -5.80 52.90 -28.56
C ALA A 137 -4.98 53.14 -27.26
N THR A 138 -3.65 53.28 -27.34
CA THR A 138 -2.82 54.53 -27.26
C THR A 138 -2.48 55.06 -25.85
N THR A 139 -1.16 55.05 -25.57
CA THR A 139 -0.31 56.10 -24.96
C THR A 139 -0.56 56.60 -23.53
N ALA A 140 0.47 56.44 -22.67
CA ALA A 140 1.08 57.42 -21.73
C ALA A 140 1.92 56.63 -20.70
N GLU A 141 3.26 56.60 -20.76
CA GLU A 141 4.19 57.60 -20.21
C GLU A 141 4.06 57.82 -18.69
N GLN A 142 4.95 57.20 -17.89
CA GLN A 142 5.81 57.86 -16.87
C GLN A 142 6.55 56.85 -15.96
N ARG A 143 7.87 56.85 -16.06
CA ARG A 143 8.87 56.59 -14.99
C ARG A 143 9.56 57.95 -14.73
N PRO A 144 10.42 58.19 -13.71
CA PRO A 144 10.89 57.34 -12.59
C PRO A 144 11.04 58.05 -11.23
N ARG A 145 11.37 57.31 -10.15
CA ARG A 145 12.30 57.65 -9.02
C ARG A 145 12.73 56.32 -8.36
N ILE A 146 13.97 55.85 -8.35
CA ILE A 146 15.24 56.22 -7.67
C ILE A 146 15.17 56.13 -6.12
N GLY A 147 16.06 55.30 -5.56
CA GLY A 147 16.44 55.14 -4.13
C GLY A 147 16.29 53.66 -3.70
N GLY A 148 17.34 52.82 -3.59
CA GLY A 148 18.48 52.88 -2.66
C GLY A 148 18.03 52.23 -1.33
N GLY A 149 18.67 51.26 -0.67
CA GLY A 149 19.88 50.47 -0.81
C GLY A 149 19.98 49.57 0.45
N GLY A 150 20.92 48.61 0.48
CA GLY A 150 21.50 48.07 1.73
C GLY A 150 20.87 46.85 2.41
N GLY A 151 21.50 45.68 2.25
CA GLY A 151 22.28 44.99 3.31
C GLY A 151 21.60 44.18 4.43
N GLY A 152 21.97 42.88 4.50
CA GLY A 152 22.06 42.01 5.71
C GLY A 152 20.75 41.35 6.16
N ALA A 153 20.64 40.13 6.69
CA ALA A 153 21.53 39.02 7.07
C ALA A 153 20.59 37.79 7.41
N PRO A 154 21.07 36.58 7.80
CA PRO A 154 20.47 35.26 7.49
C PRO A 154 19.40 34.70 8.48
N PRO A 155 18.75 33.54 8.17
CA PRO A 155 17.64 32.95 8.95
C PRO A 155 18.10 32.04 10.13
N PRO A 156 17.16 31.61 11.02
CA PRO A 156 17.44 31.33 12.44
C PRO A 156 17.29 29.83 12.82
N PRO A 157 17.15 29.53 14.14
CA PRO A 157 18.10 28.76 14.95
C PRO A 157 18.15 27.25 14.69
#